data_AF-A0A1A0MHF2-F1
#
_entry.id   AF-A0A1A0MHF2-F1
#
_cell.length_a   1.000
_cell.length_b   1.000
_cell.length_c   1.000
_cell.angle_alpha   90.00
_cell.angle_beta   90.00
_cell.angle_gamma   90.00
#
_symmetry.space_group_name_H-M   'P 1'
#
loop_
_entity.id
_entity.type
_entity.pdbx_description
1 polymer ?
#
loop_
_entity_poly.entity_id
_entity_poly.type
_entity_poly.pdbx_seq_one_letter_code
_entity_poly.pdbx_strand_id
1 'polypeptide(L)'
;HMAGVAQDWAAGRRAAPPNDEQTAAQVARFDGRGLNDILTAWAEAATEIPRLAREGIAPPLGDIVVHDHDIRDALGRPGARDSAALQRVSDQLLRMLVTPAPVRVIVEDGEYRCGPDGNSVIDLKTTRFEAVRWRTGRRSRSQMATMAWSGDPGPVLDSLYMFGPAAADLIE
;
A
#
# COMPACT_ATOMS: atom_id res chain seq x y z
N HIS A 1 -6.49 -6.19 -12.03
CA HIS A 1 -5.69 -4.98 -11.72
C HIS A 1 -4.19 -5.16 -12.00
N MET A 2 -3.45 -5.98 -11.25
CA MET A 2 -1.98 -6.11 -11.41
C MET A 2 -1.49 -6.48 -12.83
N ALA A 3 -2.21 -7.33 -13.55
CA ALA A 3 -1.91 -7.61 -14.96
C ALA A 3 -2.02 -6.35 -15.85
N GLY A 4 -3.03 -5.51 -15.61
CA GLY A 4 -3.22 -4.23 -16.28
C GLY A 4 -2.12 -3.22 -15.94
N VAL A 5 -1.72 -3.15 -14.67
CA VAL A 5 -0.57 -2.32 -14.23
C VAL A 5 0.71 -2.74 -14.94
N ALA A 6 1.01 -4.05 -15.03
CA ALA A 6 2.17 -4.54 -15.76
C ALA A 6 2.14 -4.15 -17.24
N GLN A 7 1.00 -4.31 -17.91
CA GLN A 7 0.81 -3.90 -19.31
C GLN A 7 0.98 -2.39 -19.51
N ASP A 8 0.48 -1.57 -18.57
CA ASP A 8 0.62 -0.12 -18.62
C ASP A 8 2.09 0.30 -18.42
N TRP A 9 2.82 -0.35 -17.51
CA TRP A 9 4.26 -0.11 -17.32
C TRP A 9 5.08 -0.42 -18.56
N ALA A 10 4.85 -1.59 -19.15
CA ALA A 10 5.49 -2.05 -20.38
C ALA A 10 5.22 -1.09 -21.54
N ALA A 11 3.99 -0.60 -21.66
CA ALA A 11 3.57 0.31 -22.72
C ALA A 11 3.87 1.80 -22.44
N GLY A 12 4.55 2.12 -21.34
CA GLY A 12 4.91 3.50 -20.99
C GLY A 12 3.78 4.36 -20.42
N ARG A 13 2.59 3.80 -20.16
CA ARG A 13 1.45 4.48 -19.50
C ARG A 13 1.60 4.46 -17.97
N ARG A 14 2.72 4.99 -17.48
CA ARG A 14 3.16 4.85 -16.09
C ARG A 14 2.55 5.93 -15.21
N ALA A 15 1.56 5.57 -14.41
CA ALA A 15 0.97 6.40 -13.38
C ALA A 15 0.89 5.61 -12.07
N ALA A 16 1.47 6.13 -10.99
CA ALA A 16 1.36 5.57 -9.65
C ALA A 16 1.23 6.69 -8.60
N PRO A 17 0.18 6.65 -7.75
CA PRO A 17 -0.93 5.70 -7.79
C PRO A 17 -1.84 5.95 -9.01
N PRO A 18 -2.50 4.91 -9.57
CA PRO A 18 -3.50 5.11 -10.61
C PRO A 18 -4.75 5.80 -10.03
N ASN A 19 -5.45 6.59 -10.85
CA ASN A 19 -6.77 7.10 -10.49
C ASN A 19 -7.87 6.04 -10.73
N ASP A 20 -9.10 6.35 -10.33
CA ASP A 20 -10.23 5.41 -10.41
C ASP A 20 -10.54 4.98 -11.86
N GLU A 21 -10.48 5.91 -12.82
CA GLU A 21 -10.71 5.61 -14.24
C GLU A 21 -9.65 4.68 -14.82
N GLN A 22 -8.38 4.92 -14.49
CA GLN A 22 -7.25 4.08 -14.88
C GLN A 22 -7.38 2.68 -14.27
N THR A 23 -7.73 2.60 -12.99
CA THR A 23 -7.96 1.33 -12.29
C THR A 23 -9.13 0.56 -12.91
N ALA A 24 -10.24 1.23 -13.19
CA ALA A 24 -11.40 0.65 -13.85
C ALA A 24 -11.05 0.12 -15.25
N ALA A 25 -10.30 0.89 -16.04
CA ALA A 25 -9.83 0.46 -17.36
C ALA A 25 -8.92 -0.78 -17.28
N GLN A 26 -8.02 -0.84 -16.30
CA GLN A 26 -7.16 -2.01 -16.07
C GLN A 26 -7.96 -3.26 -15.67
N VAL A 27 -9.05 -3.11 -14.92
CA VAL A 27 -9.95 -4.21 -14.55
C VAL A 27 -10.79 -4.65 -15.75
N ALA A 28 -11.39 -3.71 -16.47
CA ALA A 28 -12.26 -3.98 -17.62
C ALA A 28 -11.56 -4.77 -18.75
N ARG A 29 -10.25 -4.58 -18.95
CA ARG A 29 -9.44 -5.36 -19.93
C ARG A 29 -9.44 -6.87 -19.69
N PHE A 30 -9.79 -7.31 -18.49
CA PHE A 30 -9.81 -8.70 -18.09
C PHE A 30 -11.21 -9.16 -17.67
N ASP A 31 -12.23 -8.33 -17.87
CA ASP A 31 -13.61 -8.74 -17.63
C ASP A 31 -13.98 -9.92 -18.54
N GLY A 32 -14.64 -10.92 -17.96
CA GLY A 32 -14.96 -12.19 -18.64
C GLY A 32 -13.77 -13.08 -19.01
N ARG A 33 -12.52 -12.74 -18.66
CA ARG A 33 -11.34 -13.57 -18.98
C ARG A 33 -11.02 -14.60 -17.90
N GLY A 34 -10.53 -15.76 -18.32
CA GLY A 34 -10.12 -16.83 -17.40
C GLY A 34 -8.81 -16.51 -16.67
N LEU A 35 -8.58 -17.17 -15.53
CA LEU A 35 -7.36 -16.99 -14.73
C LEU A 35 -6.07 -17.21 -15.54
N ASN A 36 -6.04 -18.26 -16.37
CA ASN A 36 -4.85 -18.56 -17.19
C ASN A 36 -4.53 -17.44 -18.18
N ASP A 37 -5.54 -16.80 -18.76
CA ASP A 37 -5.35 -15.68 -19.68
C ASP A 37 -4.78 -14.46 -18.95
N ILE A 38 -5.28 -14.20 -17.74
CA ILE A 38 -4.80 -13.10 -16.89
C ILE A 38 -3.34 -13.33 -16.48
N LEU A 39 -3.00 -14.56 -16.07
CA LEU A 39 -1.63 -14.92 -15.67
C LEU A 39 -0.67 -14.85 -16.86
N THR A 40 -1.10 -15.28 -18.05
CA THR A 40 -0.31 -15.19 -19.27
C THR A 40 -0.02 -13.74 -19.61
N ALA A 41 -1.06 -12.89 -19.64
CA ALA A 41 -0.91 -11.46 -19.91
C ALA A 41 -0.01 -10.75 -18.88
N TRP A 42 -0.11 -11.13 -17.60
CA TRP A 42 0.77 -10.62 -16.57
C TRP A 42 2.22 -11.07 -16.79
N ALA A 43 2.46 -12.35 -17.03
CA ALA A 43 3.80 -12.91 -17.25
C ALA A 43 4.49 -12.27 -18.45
N GLU A 44 3.79 -12.13 -19.57
CA GLU A 44 4.30 -11.47 -20.78
C GLU A 44 4.71 -10.03 -20.51
N ALA A 45 3.83 -9.23 -19.90
CA ALA A 45 4.12 -7.83 -19.58
C ALA A 45 5.24 -7.68 -18.54
N ALA A 46 5.32 -8.60 -17.58
CA ALA A 46 6.35 -8.59 -16.54
C ALA A 46 7.77 -8.82 -17.09
N THR A 47 7.91 -9.45 -18.26
CA THR A 47 9.24 -9.65 -18.91
C THR A 47 9.95 -8.34 -19.27
N GLU A 48 9.20 -7.25 -19.44
CA GLU A 48 9.76 -5.93 -19.74
C GLU A 48 10.35 -5.24 -18.50
N ILE A 49 9.89 -5.59 -17.29
CA ILE A 49 10.24 -4.88 -16.06
C ILE A 49 11.76 -4.90 -15.79
N PRO A 50 12.50 -6.02 -15.94
CA PRO A 50 13.95 -6.02 -15.78
C PRO A 50 14.69 -5.12 -16.79
N ARG A 51 14.19 -4.99 -18.02
CA ARG A 51 14.76 -4.07 -19.01
C ARG A 51 14.52 -2.62 -18.59
N LEU A 52 13.28 -2.28 -18.22
CA LEU A 52 12.91 -0.95 -17.74
C LEU A 52 13.71 -0.52 -16.51
N ALA A 53 13.93 -1.44 -15.56
CA ALA A 53 14.74 -1.18 -14.38
C ALA A 53 16.20 -0.82 -14.73
N ARG A 54 16.81 -1.50 -15.72
CA ARG A 54 18.16 -1.16 -16.23
C ARG A 54 18.22 0.21 -16.90
N GLU A 55 17.09 0.66 -17.44
CA GLU A 55 16.93 1.99 -18.03
C GLU A 55 16.58 3.07 -16.98
N GLY A 56 16.60 2.72 -15.70
CA GLY A 56 16.33 3.65 -14.59
C GLY A 56 14.84 3.92 -14.36
N ILE A 57 13.94 3.16 -14.99
CA ILE A 57 12.51 3.30 -14.81
C ILE A 57 12.07 2.44 -13.63
N ALA A 58 11.65 3.10 -12.54
CA ALA A 58 11.20 2.42 -11.34
C ALA A 58 9.88 1.64 -11.59
N PRO A 59 9.74 0.41 -11.06
CA PRO A 59 8.46 -0.31 -11.05
C PRO A 59 7.46 0.34 -10.08
N PRO A 60 6.16 0.04 -10.19
CA PRO A 60 5.15 0.50 -9.24
C PRO A 60 5.24 -0.30 -7.94
N LEU A 61 6.33 -0.09 -7.18
CA LEU A 61 6.66 -0.94 -6.04
C LEU A 61 5.58 -0.94 -4.96
N GLY A 62 4.90 0.19 -4.76
CA GLY A 62 3.76 0.31 -3.84
C GLY A 62 2.65 -0.68 -4.18
N ASP A 63 2.13 -0.63 -5.41
CA ASP A 63 1.09 -1.55 -5.89
C ASP A 63 1.54 -3.01 -5.79
N ILE A 64 2.78 -3.31 -6.20
CA ILE A 64 3.35 -4.66 -6.12
C ILE A 64 3.32 -5.19 -4.69
N VAL A 65 3.81 -4.41 -3.72
CA VAL A 65 3.89 -4.84 -2.31
C VAL A 65 2.49 -4.98 -1.72
N VAL A 66 1.60 -4.01 -1.95
CA VAL A 66 0.22 -4.05 -1.42
C VAL A 66 -0.51 -5.29 -1.94
N HIS A 67 -0.43 -5.53 -3.24
CA HIS A 67 -1.16 -6.64 -3.86
C HIS A 67 -0.48 -8.00 -3.70
N ASP A 68 0.85 -8.07 -3.50
CA ASP A 68 1.49 -9.33 -3.06
C ASP A 68 0.90 -9.78 -1.71
N HIS A 69 0.73 -8.85 -0.77
CA HIS A 69 0.11 -9.18 0.51
C HIS A 69 -1.39 -9.48 0.39
N ASP A 70 -2.15 -8.76 -0.44
CA ASP A 70 -3.56 -9.09 -0.70
C ASP A 70 -3.71 -10.53 -1.27
N ILE A 71 -2.83 -10.93 -2.20
CA ILE A 71 -2.86 -12.28 -2.80
C ILE A 71 -2.44 -13.33 -1.78
N ARG A 72 -1.40 -13.08 -0.98
CA ARG A 72 -0.96 -14.00 0.07
C ARG A 72 -2.04 -14.25 1.10
N ASP A 73 -2.74 -13.21 1.52
CA ASP A 73 -3.84 -13.29 2.47
C ASP A 73 -5.01 -14.11 1.88
N ALA A 74 -5.44 -13.80 0.65
CA ALA A 74 -6.48 -14.55 -0.03
C ALA A 74 -6.16 -16.05 -0.21
N LEU A 75 -4.86 -16.40 -0.27
CA LEU A 75 -4.39 -17.78 -0.36
C LEU A 75 -4.11 -18.43 1.00
N GLY A 76 -4.24 -17.71 2.12
CA GLY A 76 -3.88 -18.19 3.45
C GLY A 76 -2.39 -18.50 3.60
N ARG A 77 -1.53 -17.76 2.89
CA ARG A 77 -0.07 -17.98 2.82
C ARG A 77 0.72 -16.72 3.20
N PRO A 78 0.61 -16.26 4.45
CA PRO A 78 1.33 -15.07 4.90
C PRO A 78 2.85 -15.25 4.77
N GLY A 79 3.55 -14.16 4.48
CA GLY A 79 5.00 -14.14 4.30
C GLY A 79 5.48 -12.80 3.78
N ALA A 80 6.81 -12.64 3.64
CA ALA A 80 7.47 -11.43 3.14
C ALA A 80 7.18 -10.13 3.93
N ARG A 81 6.71 -10.26 5.19
CA ARG A 81 6.36 -9.15 6.09
C ARG A 81 7.58 -8.37 6.63
N ASP A 82 8.77 -8.77 6.24
CA ASP A 82 10.07 -8.18 6.60
C ASP A 82 10.94 -7.84 5.37
N SER A 83 10.39 -8.02 4.16
CA SER A 83 11.14 -7.84 2.92
C SER A 83 11.64 -6.41 2.72
N ALA A 84 12.78 -6.25 2.05
CA ALA A 84 13.34 -4.93 1.73
C ALA A 84 12.36 -4.07 0.89
N ALA A 85 11.52 -4.69 0.07
CA ALA A 85 10.47 -4.02 -0.69
C ALA A 85 9.41 -3.42 0.24
N LEU A 86 8.92 -4.21 1.21
CA LEU A 86 7.98 -3.73 2.22
C LEU A 86 8.59 -2.60 3.06
N GLN A 87 9.83 -2.74 3.50
CA GLN A 87 10.51 -1.71 4.29
C GLN A 87 10.57 -0.38 3.52
N ARG A 88 10.94 -0.42 2.23
CA ARG A 88 10.98 0.75 1.35
C ARG A 88 9.61 1.40 1.15
N VAL A 89 8.58 0.60 0.88
CA VAL A 89 7.21 1.11 0.68
C VAL A 89 6.65 1.70 1.98
N SER A 90 6.87 1.03 3.11
CA SER A 90 6.50 1.54 4.44
C SER A 90 7.16 2.88 4.73
N ASP A 91 8.48 3.00 4.53
CA ASP A 91 9.22 4.25 4.74
C ASP A 91 8.67 5.39 3.88
N GLN A 92 8.42 5.13 2.59
CA GLN A 92 7.82 6.11 1.69
C GLN A 92 6.44 6.57 2.16
N LEU A 93 5.54 5.63 2.50
CA LEU A 93 4.17 5.94 2.90
C LEU A 93 4.09 6.71 4.22
N LEU A 94 4.99 6.42 5.16
CA LEU A 94 5.09 7.11 6.46
C LEU A 94 5.72 8.50 6.32
N ARG A 95 6.72 8.69 5.45
CA ARG A 95 7.28 10.02 5.17
C ARG A 95 6.29 10.96 4.48
N MET A 96 5.38 10.41 3.70
CA MET A 96 4.32 11.18 3.02
C MET A 96 3.09 11.40 3.91
N LEU A 97 3.05 10.86 5.13
CA LEU A 97 1.91 11.00 6.02
C LEU A 97 1.86 12.40 6.63
N VAL A 98 0.75 13.09 6.38
CA VAL A 98 0.43 14.39 6.97
C VAL A 98 -0.82 14.23 7.83
N THR A 99 -0.69 14.55 9.11
CA THR A 99 -1.76 14.51 10.09
C THR A 99 -2.12 15.93 10.54
N PRO A 100 -3.37 16.20 10.97
CA PRO A 100 -3.79 17.53 11.44
C PRO A 100 -3.23 17.88 12.84
N ALA A 101 -2.71 16.89 13.57
CA ALA A 101 -2.07 17.05 14.88
C ALA A 101 -0.72 16.30 14.90
N PRO A 102 0.21 16.65 15.81
CA PRO A 102 1.49 15.95 15.92
C PRO A 102 1.31 14.47 16.30
N VAL A 103 1.75 13.58 15.41
CA VAL A 103 1.74 12.12 15.62
C VAL A 103 3.16 11.60 15.48
N ARG A 104 3.54 10.65 16.32
CA ARG A 104 4.76 9.87 16.13
C ARG A 104 4.41 8.41 15.90
N VAL A 105 4.69 7.93 14.69
CA VAL A 105 4.55 6.52 14.35
C VAL A 105 5.86 5.81 14.68
N ILE A 106 5.79 4.81 15.56
CA ILE A 106 6.93 4.01 16.01
C ILE A 106 6.78 2.63 15.38
N VAL A 107 7.75 2.26 14.57
CA VAL A 107 7.90 0.92 13.98
C VAL A 107 9.12 0.22 14.57
N GLU A 108 9.39 -1.00 14.13
CA GLU A 108 10.41 -1.88 14.71
C GLU A 108 11.80 -1.24 14.76
N ASP A 109 12.19 -0.51 13.71
CA ASP A 109 13.53 0.01 13.48
C ASP A 109 13.55 1.54 13.25
N GLY A 110 12.46 2.24 13.55
CA GLY A 110 12.38 3.67 13.26
C GLY A 110 11.19 4.41 13.85
N GLU A 111 11.29 5.73 13.84
CA GLU A 111 10.24 6.65 14.26
C GLU A 111 9.98 7.69 13.17
N TYR A 112 8.71 8.00 12.94
CA TYR A 112 8.26 8.98 11.95
C TYR A 112 7.40 10.03 12.65
N ARG A 113 7.82 11.29 12.59
CA ARG A 113 7.04 12.43 13.08
C ARG A 113 6.17 12.94 11.92
N CYS A 114 4.86 12.95 12.13
CA CYS A 114 3.86 13.32 11.16
C CYS A 114 3.04 14.52 11.65
N GLY A 115 2.62 15.36 10.72
CA GLY A 115 1.84 16.56 11.02
C GLY A 115 2.70 17.75 11.47
N PRO A 116 2.09 18.77 12.09
CA PRO A 116 2.78 19.98 12.52
C PRO A 116 3.73 19.71 13.70
N ASP A 117 4.68 20.61 13.91
CA ASP A 117 5.48 20.65 15.14
C ASP A 117 4.59 21.01 16.33
N GLY A 118 4.77 20.33 17.46
CA GLY A 118 4.01 20.61 18.68
C GLY A 118 4.51 19.84 19.89
N ASN A 119 4.14 20.32 21.07
CA ASN A 119 4.58 19.75 22.35
C ASN A 119 3.75 18.55 22.80
N SER A 120 2.51 18.41 22.30
CA SER A 120 1.64 17.26 22.58
C SER A 120 1.65 16.35 21.36
N VAL A 121 2.36 15.22 21.49
CA VAL A 121 2.51 14.20 20.45
C VAL A 121 1.78 12.94 20.89
N ILE A 122 0.94 12.40 20.00
CA ILE A 122 0.32 11.09 20.23
C ILE A 122 1.14 10.03 19.51
N ASP A 123 1.54 8.99 20.23
CA ASP A 123 2.34 7.89 19.69
C ASP A 123 1.41 6.80 19.16
N LEU A 124 1.73 6.28 17.97
CA LEU A 124 1.18 5.04 17.43
C LEU A 124 2.31 4.01 17.35
N LYS A 125 2.23 2.94 18.15
CA LYS A 125 3.12 1.78 18.01
C LYS A 125 2.51 0.79 17.02
N THR A 126 3.24 0.46 15.98
CA THR A 126 2.79 -0.42 14.89
C THR A 126 3.97 -1.16 14.27
N THR A 127 3.72 -2.05 13.32
CA THR A 127 4.75 -2.65 12.46
C THR A 127 4.82 -1.92 11.13
N ARG A 128 5.93 -2.08 10.40
CA ARG A 128 6.03 -1.64 9.00
C ARG A 128 4.98 -2.29 8.10
N PHE A 129 4.69 -3.57 8.33
CA PHE A 129 3.65 -4.30 7.63
C PHE A 129 2.28 -3.64 7.86
N GLU A 130 1.87 -3.47 9.12
CA GLU A 130 0.60 -2.83 9.46
C GLU A 130 0.53 -1.41 8.90
N ALA A 131 1.64 -0.65 8.94
CA ALA A 131 1.74 0.67 8.32
C ALA A 131 1.33 0.69 6.85
N VAL A 132 1.81 -0.27 6.06
CA VAL A 132 1.39 -0.40 4.67
C VAL A 132 -0.10 -0.74 4.57
N ARG A 133 -0.60 -1.67 5.41
CA ARG A 133 -2.01 -2.10 5.34
C ARG A 133 -2.98 -0.96 5.64
N TRP A 134 -2.80 -0.21 6.73
CA TRP A 134 -3.71 0.89 7.03
C TRP A 134 -3.53 2.12 6.14
N ARG A 135 -2.29 2.50 5.78
CA ARG A 135 -2.09 3.62 4.83
C ARG A 135 -2.82 3.36 3.53
N THR A 136 -2.89 2.10 3.09
CA THR A 136 -3.49 1.72 1.81
C THR A 136 -4.92 1.19 1.92
N GLY A 137 -5.59 1.44 3.06
CA GLY A 137 -7.02 1.19 3.21
C GLY A 137 -7.43 -0.25 3.47
N ARG A 138 -6.51 -1.10 3.97
CA ARG A 138 -6.81 -2.48 4.41
C ARG A 138 -7.11 -2.58 5.90
N ARG A 139 -7.28 -1.46 6.59
CA ARG A 139 -7.82 -1.43 7.96
C ARG A 139 -9.06 -0.57 7.99
N SER A 140 -10.05 -1.03 8.76
CA SER A 140 -11.25 -0.24 9.03
C SER A 140 -10.95 0.85 10.05
N ARG A 141 -11.90 1.80 10.19
CA ARG A 141 -11.82 2.82 11.24
C ARG A 141 -11.81 2.22 12.65
N SER A 142 -12.57 1.15 12.90
CA SER A 142 -12.58 0.44 14.18
C SER A 142 -11.22 -0.17 14.49
N GLN A 143 -10.61 -0.87 13.52
CA GLN A 143 -9.28 -1.44 13.70
C GLN A 143 -8.25 -0.36 14.05
N MET A 144 -8.25 0.75 13.31
CA MET A 144 -7.32 1.86 13.56
C MET A 144 -7.53 2.51 14.93
N ALA A 145 -8.78 2.66 15.38
CA ALA A 145 -9.08 3.22 16.70
C ALA A 145 -8.58 2.35 17.86
N THR A 146 -8.46 1.03 17.65
CA THR A 146 -8.04 0.05 18.67
C THR A 146 -6.54 -0.27 18.67
N MET A 147 -5.74 0.37 17.80
CA MET A 147 -4.29 0.17 17.79
C MET A 147 -3.62 0.70 19.06
N ALA A 148 -2.31 0.44 19.19
CA ALA A 148 -1.51 0.82 20.35
C ALA A 148 -1.17 2.32 20.36
N TRP A 149 -2.19 3.14 20.63
CA TRP A 149 -2.08 4.59 20.80
C TRP A 149 -1.70 4.97 22.23
N SER A 150 -0.93 6.05 22.39
CA SER A 150 -0.66 6.64 23.71
C SER A 150 -1.73 7.64 24.20
N GLY A 151 -2.72 7.97 23.36
CA GLY A 151 -3.77 8.94 23.62
C GLY A 151 -4.94 8.77 22.65
N ASP A 152 -5.88 9.73 22.62
CA ASP A 152 -7.06 9.68 21.76
C ASP A 152 -6.69 9.88 20.26
N PRO A 153 -6.87 8.87 19.41
CA PRO A 153 -6.54 8.99 17.99
C PRO A 153 -7.63 9.71 17.18
N GLY A 154 -8.81 9.97 17.77
CA GLY A 154 -9.99 10.53 17.10
C GLY A 154 -9.69 11.68 16.12
N PRO A 155 -8.87 12.68 16.50
CA PRO A 155 -8.53 13.80 15.64
C PRO A 155 -7.71 13.46 14.38
N VAL A 156 -7.02 12.32 14.36
CA VAL A 156 -6.06 11.96 13.28
C VAL A 156 -6.48 10.75 12.45
N LEU A 157 -7.45 9.94 12.92
CA LEU A 157 -7.81 8.66 12.28
C LEU A 157 -8.02 8.74 10.77
N ASP A 158 -8.79 9.72 10.28
CA ASP A 158 -9.10 9.80 8.84
C ASP A 158 -7.88 10.19 7.99
N SER A 159 -6.95 10.97 8.55
CA SER A 159 -5.73 11.38 7.85
C SER A 159 -4.71 10.25 7.67
N LEU A 160 -4.89 9.13 8.37
CA LEU A 160 -4.00 7.97 8.25
C LEU A 160 -4.18 7.25 6.90
N TYR A 161 -5.34 7.36 6.25
CA TYR A 161 -5.61 6.62 5.02
C TYR A 161 -5.23 7.42 3.77
N MET A 162 -4.55 6.80 2.82
CA MET A 162 -4.33 7.34 1.46
C MET A 162 -5.54 7.07 0.56
N PHE A 163 -6.21 5.94 0.74
CA PHE A 163 -7.34 5.49 -0.10
C PHE A 163 -8.66 5.32 0.68
N GLY A 164 -8.74 5.91 1.88
CA GLY A 164 -9.86 5.70 2.80
C GLY A 164 -9.79 4.37 3.58
N PRO A 165 -10.65 4.19 4.59
CA PRO A 165 -10.69 2.97 5.41
C PRO A 165 -11.37 1.81 4.68
N ALA A 166 -11.05 0.59 5.10
CA ALA A 166 -11.83 -0.59 4.73
C ALA A 166 -13.25 -0.48 5.30
N ALA A 167 -14.25 -0.95 4.55
CA ALA A 167 -15.66 -0.93 4.97
C ALA A 167 -15.96 -1.89 6.14
N ALA A 168 -15.12 -2.91 6.32
CA ALA A 168 -15.20 -3.89 7.38
C ALA A 168 -13.78 -4.25 7.86
N ASP A 169 -13.70 -4.85 9.04
CA ASP A 169 -12.44 -5.34 9.59
C ASP A 169 -11.87 -6.47 8.71
N LEU A 170 -10.58 -6.38 8.40
CA LEU A 170 -9.84 -7.42 7.68
C LEU A 170 -8.86 -8.10 8.64
N ILE A 171 -8.86 -9.43 8.69
CA ILE A 171 -8.00 -10.23 9.56
C ILE A 171 -6.99 -10.97 8.68
N GLU A 172 -5.69 -10.76 8.94
CA GLU A 172 -4.55 -11.28 8.14
C GLU A 172 -3.45 -11.93 9.01
#